data_AF-A0A166GFM5-F1
#
_entry.id   AF-A0A166GFM5-F1
#
_cell.length_a   1.000
_cell.length_b   1.000
_cell.length_c   1.000
_cell.angle_alpha   90.00
_cell.angle_beta   90.00
_cell.angle_gamma   90.00
#
_symmetry.space_group_name_H-M   'P 1'
#
loop_
_entity.id
_entity.type
_entity.pdbx_description
1 polymer ?
#
loop_
_entity_poly.entity_id
_entity_poly.type
_entity_poly.pdbx_seq_one_letter_code
_entity_poly.pdbx_strand_id
1 'polypeptide(L)'
;MHFPDPEFARIISDFRAIFDRREEAERQFQSKLEQWSREREDERRQREKEWAEQDEMMRKREEARKEQWRRYEEEQKARQQRDDEERKKRDERLREEQDRIRRWSEELKRKIQAAKENSERVSGQRQPAIKDAWAAYEAQRLSLPSQLEFRTILWPVLNPPSRVPPQAPGGLLVVRGLTRGALREFLLSPTHSVDMSHRARLQAALLRWHPDKMGKVMERVIERDQVVVQEGVKLVVGELAVLLREVSEGPRA
;
A
#
# COMPACT_ATOMS: atom_id res chain seq x y z
N MET A 1 117.65 -86.33 26.23
CA MET A 1 116.62 -85.52 25.54
C MET A 1 115.28 -86.21 25.75
N HIS A 2 114.54 -85.86 26.81
CA HIS A 2 113.23 -86.46 27.08
C HIS A 2 112.20 -85.75 26.21
N PHE A 3 111.72 -86.47 25.18
CA PHE A 3 110.56 -86.06 24.42
C PHE A 3 109.33 -86.06 25.33
N PRO A 4 108.47 -85.03 25.25
CA PRO A 4 107.26 -85.00 26.05
C PRO A 4 106.34 -86.17 25.68
N ASP A 5 105.69 -86.71 26.71
CA ASP A 5 104.76 -87.82 26.62
C ASP A 5 103.62 -87.49 25.63
N PRO A 6 103.38 -88.34 24.61
CA PRO A 6 102.33 -88.12 23.62
C PRO A 6 100.92 -87.98 24.24
N GLU A 7 100.67 -88.47 25.46
CA GLU A 7 99.42 -88.21 26.16
C GLU A 7 99.26 -86.76 26.62
N PHE A 8 100.34 -86.11 27.07
CA PHE A 8 100.29 -84.73 27.55
C PHE A 8 100.05 -83.73 26.40
N ALA A 9 100.60 -84.02 25.21
CA ALA A 9 100.33 -83.25 23.99
C ALA A 9 98.85 -83.35 23.55
N ARG A 10 98.22 -84.50 23.79
CA ARG A 10 96.79 -84.74 23.48
C ARG A 10 95.87 -83.97 24.43
N ILE A 11 96.17 -83.96 25.73
CA ILE A 11 95.43 -83.19 26.73
C ILE A 11 95.53 -81.67 26.44
N ILE A 12 96.71 -81.15 26.12
CA ILE A 12 96.87 -79.72 25.77
C ILE A 12 96.12 -79.39 24.49
N SER A 13 96.11 -80.28 23.49
CA SER A 13 95.32 -80.12 22.26
C SER A 13 93.82 -80.10 22.54
N ASP A 14 93.32 -80.97 23.42
CA ASP A 14 91.91 -81.03 23.78
C ASP A 14 91.48 -79.80 24.59
N PHE A 15 92.30 -79.33 25.53
CA PHE A 15 92.05 -78.08 26.27
C PHE A 15 92.04 -76.87 25.34
N ARG A 16 92.94 -76.82 24.35
CA ARG A 16 92.95 -75.75 23.34
C ARG A 16 91.71 -75.80 22.46
N ALA A 17 91.28 -76.98 22.02
CA ALA A 17 90.04 -77.16 21.26
C ALA A 17 88.76 -76.85 22.06
N ILE A 18 88.78 -76.98 23.39
CA ILE A 18 87.69 -76.55 24.28
C ILE A 18 87.71 -75.03 24.46
N PHE A 19 88.89 -74.42 24.61
CA PHE A 19 89.05 -72.97 24.73
C PHE A 19 88.67 -72.25 23.43
N ASP A 20 89.10 -72.77 22.27
CA ASP A 20 88.74 -72.23 20.95
C ASP A 20 87.22 -72.33 20.71
N ARG A 21 86.59 -73.46 21.07
CA ARG A 21 85.11 -73.61 20.99
C ARG A 21 84.38 -72.64 21.92
N ARG A 22 84.94 -72.36 23.10
CA ARG A 22 84.37 -71.38 24.03
C ARG A 22 84.51 -69.96 23.48
N GLU A 23 85.66 -69.60 22.93
CA GLU A 23 85.90 -68.30 22.34
C GLU A 23 85.04 -68.07 21.09
N GLU A 24 84.87 -69.10 20.25
CA GLU A 24 83.93 -69.06 19.12
C GLU A 24 82.48 -68.92 19.58
N ALA A 25 82.07 -69.64 20.63
CA ALA A 25 80.74 -69.52 21.21
C ALA A 25 80.51 -68.12 21.80
N GLU A 26 81.51 -67.53 22.46
CA GLU A 26 81.45 -66.16 22.98
C GLU A 26 81.37 -65.12 21.86
N ARG A 27 82.13 -65.28 20.76
CA ARG A 27 82.02 -64.42 19.56
C ARG A 27 80.68 -64.55 18.87
N GLN A 28 80.14 -65.76 18.74
CA GLN A 28 78.81 -65.99 18.18
C GLN A 28 77.73 -65.38 19.08
N PHE A 29 77.87 -65.48 20.40
CA PHE A 29 76.95 -64.89 21.35
C PHE A 29 77.03 -63.36 21.32
N GLN A 30 78.22 -62.77 21.29
CA GLN A 30 78.41 -61.32 21.14
C GLN A 30 77.84 -60.82 19.81
N SER A 31 78.09 -61.51 18.71
CA SER A 31 77.51 -61.18 17.39
C SER A 31 75.98 -61.24 17.40
N LYS A 32 75.40 -62.28 18.02
CA LYS A 32 73.94 -62.37 18.20
C LYS A 32 73.39 -61.24 19.08
N LEU A 33 74.09 -60.86 20.15
CA LEU A 33 73.69 -59.74 21.00
C LEU A 33 73.77 -58.41 20.25
N GLU A 34 74.81 -58.18 19.44
CA GLU A 34 74.92 -57.00 18.60
C GLU A 34 73.81 -56.96 17.54
N GLN A 35 73.49 -58.10 16.92
CA GLN A 35 72.39 -58.21 15.97
C GLN A 35 71.05 -57.89 16.65
N TRP A 36 70.76 -58.51 17.80
CA TRP A 36 69.55 -58.22 18.58
C TRP A 36 69.49 -56.77 19.08
N SER A 37 70.64 -56.18 19.43
CA SER A 37 70.71 -54.77 19.84
C SER A 37 70.37 -53.83 18.68
N ARG A 38 70.90 -54.11 17.48
CA ARG A 38 70.59 -53.33 16.26
C ARG A 38 69.14 -53.48 15.85
N GLU A 39 68.62 -54.71 15.87
CA GLU A 39 67.22 -55.00 15.53
C GLU A 39 66.24 -54.27 16.47
N ARG A 40 66.49 -54.30 17.80
CA ARG A 40 65.67 -53.51 18.74
C ARG A 40 65.79 -52.00 18.54
N GLU A 41 66.98 -51.51 18.20
CA GLU A 41 67.18 -50.08 17.98
C GLU A 41 66.47 -49.62 16.70
N ASP A 42 66.53 -50.41 15.64
CA ASP A 42 65.81 -50.14 14.39
C ASP A 42 64.30 -50.24 14.58
N GLU A 43 63.80 -51.24 15.33
CA GLU A 43 62.39 -51.30 15.72
C GLU A 43 61.95 -50.06 16.52
N ARG A 44 62.76 -49.61 17.49
CA ARG A 44 62.47 -48.40 18.26
C ARG A 44 62.41 -47.17 17.36
N ARG A 45 63.39 -47.01 16.46
CA ARG A 45 63.43 -45.91 15.49
C ARG A 45 62.22 -45.95 14.55
N GLN A 46 61.79 -47.14 14.13
CA GLN A 46 60.64 -47.30 13.25
C GLN A 46 59.34 -46.94 13.98
N ARG A 47 59.15 -47.40 15.21
CA ARG A 47 58.01 -46.99 16.06
C ARG A 47 58.01 -45.50 16.37
N GLU A 48 59.18 -44.91 16.64
CA GLU A 48 59.32 -43.47 16.86
C GLU A 48 58.95 -42.67 15.61
N LYS A 49 59.37 -43.13 14.42
CA LYS A 49 58.96 -42.51 13.14
C LYS A 49 57.47 -42.62 12.89
N GLU A 50 56.90 -43.81 13.05
CA GLU A 50 55.45 -44.03 12.88
C GLU A 50 54.64 -43.18 13.86
N TRP A 51 55.09 -43.10 15.13
CA TRP A 51 54.47 -42.24 16.13
C TRP A 51 54.57 -40.76 15.76
N ALA A 52 55.74 -40.30 15.28
CA ALA A 52 55.93 -38.92 14.85
C ALA A 52 55.06 -38.56 13.63
N GLU A 53 54.95 -39.46 12.65
CA GLU A 53 54.09 -39.29 11.48
C GLU A 53 52.61 -39.27 11.86
N GLN A 54 52.19 -40.14 12.79
CA GLN A 54 50.82 -40.13 13.32
C GLN A 54 50.51 -38.84 14.09
N ASP A 55 51.42 -38.37 14.93
CA ASP A 55 51.26 -37.10 15.66
C ASP A 55 51.17 -35.91 14.68
N GLU A 56 52.04 -35.85 13.69
CA GLU A 56 52.00 -34.81 12.66
C GLU A 56 50.68 -34.84 11.87
N MET A 57 50.20 -36.04 11.51
CA MET A 57 48.91 -36.21 10.84
C MET A 57 47.75 -35.75 11.73
N MET A 58 47.77 -36.07 13.02
CA MET A 58 46.74 -35.65 13.97
C MET A 58 46.74 -34.13 14.16
N ARG A 59 47.92 -33.50 14.27
CA ARG A 59 48.05 -32.04 14.35
C ARG A 59 47.51 -31.36 13.10
N LYS A 60 47.89 -31.83 11.91
CA LYS A 60 47.34 -31.31 10.63
C LYS A 60 45.83 -31.44 10.55
N ARG A 61 45.26 -32.57 11.01
CA ARG A 61 43.82 -32.79 11.05
C ARG A 61 43.10 -31.85 12.02
N GLU A 62 43.69 -31.60 13.18
CA GLU A 62 43.13 -30.68 14.17
C GLU A 62 43.19 -29.23 13.68
N GLU A 63 44.30 -28.81 13.09
CA GLU A 63 44.46 -27.49 12.47
C GLU A 63 43.46 -27.27 11.34
N ALA A 64 43.31 -28.24 10.44
CA ALA A 64 42.30 -28.19 9.37
C ALA A 64 40.88 -28.08 9.92
N ARG A 65 40.56 -28.82 11.00
CA ARG A 65 39.25 -28.73 11.67
C ARG A 65 39.04 -27.36 12.32
N LYS A 66 40.05 -26.79 12.97
CA LYS A 66 39.99 -25.44 13.56
C LYS A 66 39.80 -24.38 12.49
N GLU A 67 40.48 -24.50 11.35
CA GLU A 67 40.31 -23.57 10.23
C GLU A 67 38.91 -23.66 9.62
N GLN A 68 38.41 -24.87 9.38
CA GLN A 68 37.04 -25.07 8.91
C GLN A 68 36.02 -24.48 9.87
N TRP A 69 36.21 -24.65 11.19
CA TRP A 69 35.35 -24.06 12.20
C TRP A 69 35.37 -22.53 12.18
N ARG A 70 36.56 -21.91 12.06
CA ARG A 70 36.69 -20.45 11.94
C ARG A 70 35.98 -19.91 10.70
N ARG A 71 36.18 -20.54 9.54
CA ARG A 71 35.49 -20.16 8.30
C ARG A 71 33.98 -20.28 8.44
N TYR A 72 33.50 -21.34 9.06
CA TYR A 72 32.08 -21.54 9.33
C TYR A 72 31.53 -20.44 10.25
N GLU A 73 32.23 -20.09 11.33
CA GLU A 73 31.80 -19.04 12.26
C GLU A 73 31.78 -17.65 11.59
N GLU A 74 32.79 -17.33 10.79
CA GLU A 74 32.86 -16.09 10.00
C GLU A 74 31.71 -16.02 8.98
N GLU A 75 31.42 -17.12 8.29
CA GLU A 75 30.30 -17.19 7.35
C GLU A 75 28.95 -17.02 8.06
N GLN A 76 28.75 -17.65 9.22
CA GLN A 76 27.54 -17.50 10.01
C GLN A 76 27.34 -16.05 10.48
N LYS A 77 28.40 -15.40 10.97
CA LYS A 77 28.35 -13.97 11.35
C LYS A 77 28.03 -13.08 10.15
N ALA A 78 28.64 -13.34 8.99
CA ALA A 78 28.38 -12.59 7.78
C ALA A 78 26.93 -12.78 7.27
N ARG A 79 26.39 -13.99 7.37
CA ARG A 79 24.97 -14.28 7.04
C ARG A 79 24.04 -13.53 7.99
N GLN A 80 24.30 -13.59 9.29
CA GLN A 80 23.49 -12.90 10.29
C GLN A 80 23.49 -11.38 10.09
N GLN A 81 24.65 -10.78 9.79
CA GLN A 81 24.74 -9.36 9.49
C GLN A 81 23.94 -8.97 8.25
N ARG A 82 23.98 -9.77 7.17
CA ARG A 82 23.16 -9.54 5.97
C ARG A 82 21.68 -9.60 6.28
N ASP A 83 21.25 -10.61 7.03
CA ASP A 83 19.84 -10.79 7.41
C ASP A 83 19.35 -9.63 8.29
N ASP A 84 20.18 -9.16 9.23
CA ASP A 84 19.86 -8.02 10.09
C ASP A 84 19.78 -6.70 9.31
N GLU A 85 20.69 -6.48 8.36
CA GLU A 85 20.63 -5.32 7.45
C GLU A 85 19.40 -5.35 6.55
N GLU A 86 19.05 -6.52 6.00
CA GLU A 86 17.85 -6.68 5.18
C GLU A 86 16.57 -6.45 5.99
N ARG A 87 16.51 -6.94 7.23
CA ARG A 87 15.41 -6.67 8.17
C ARG A 87 15.28 -5.18 8.44
N LYS A 88 16.37 -4.48 8.76
CA LYS A 88 16.38 -3.02 8.95
C LYS A 88 15.87 -2.27 7.73
N LYS A 89 16.35 -2.62 6.53
CA LYS A 89 15.88 -2.01 5.27
C LYS A 89 14.41 -2.29 4.98
N ARG A 90 13.91 -3.47 5.33
CA ARG A 90 12.49 -3.81 5.18
C ARG A 90 11.63 -2.99 6.15
N ASP A 91 12.04 -2.89 7.41
CA ASP A 91 11.33 -2.13 8.43
C ASP A 91 11.30 -0.63 8.12
N GLU A 92 12.40 -0.07 7.61
CA GLU A 92 12.48 1.33 7.18
C GLU A 92 11.49 1.62 6.04
N ARG A 93 11.46 0.77 5.00
CA ARG A 93 10.50 0.91 3.89
C ARG A 93 9.05 0.83 4.35
N LEU A 94 8.74 -0.06 5.29
CA LEU A 94 7.40 -0.17 5.87
C LEU A 94 7.01 1.10 6.64
N ARG A 95 7.93 1.69 7.40
CA ARG A 95 7.69 2.96 8.11
C ARG A 95 7.46 4.12 7.14
N GLU A 96 8.29 4.24 6.11
CA GLU A 96 8.12 5.27 5.07
C GLU A 96 6.78 5.14 4.34
N GLU A 97 6.35 3.92 4.03
CA GLU A 97 5.07 3.66 3.40
C GLU A 97 3.89 4.00 4.32
N GLN A 98 3.96 3.63 5.60
CA GLN A 98 2.95 4.00 6.59
C GLN A 98 2.84 5.52 6.75
N ASP A 99 3.97 6.23 6.80
CA ASP A 99 3.99 7.69 6.89
C ASP A 99 3.41 8.34 5.63
N ARG A 100 3.70 7.79 4.44
CA ARG A 100 3.11 8.25 3.18
C ARG A 100 1.59 8.09 3.17
N ILE A 101 1.09 6.93 3.58
CA ILE A 101 -0.34 6.65 3.68
C ILE A 101 -1.00 7.58 4.70
N ARG A 102 -0.36 7.80 5.85
CA ARG A 102 -0.86 8.71 6.90
C ARG A 102 -0.98 10.14 6.38
N ARG A 103 0.07 10.68 5.76
CA ARG A 103 0.05 12.04 5.20
C ARG A 103 -1.02 12.20 4.12
N TRP A 104 -1.15 11.21 3.24
CA TRP A 104 -2.18 11.21 2.20
C TRP A 104 -3.60 11.18 2.80
N SER A 105 -3.83 10.35 3.82
CA SER A 105 -5.11 10.29 4.53
C SER A 105 -5.45 11.60 5.24
N GLU A 106 -4.47 12.23 5.91
CA GLU A 106 -4.65 13.53 6.56
C GLU A 106 -4.93 14.64 5.53
N GLU A 107 -4.25 14.65 4.38
CA GLU A 107 -4.51 15.60 3.30
C GLU A 107 -5.91 15.42 2.70
N LEU A 108 -6.32 14.17 2.46
CA LEU A 108 -7.65 13.86 1.94
C LEU A 108 -8.75 14.31 2.92
N LYS A 109 -8.57 14.03 4.21
CA LYS A 109 -9.47 14.51 5.27
C LYS A 109 -9.56 16.03 5.30
N ARG A 110 -8.42 16.74 5.19
CA ARG A 110 -8.39 18.21 5.12
C ARG A 110 -9.13 18.74 3.89
N LYS A 111 -8.96 18.12 2.71
CA LYS A 111 -9.66 18.52 1.49
C LYS A 111 -11.16 18.31 1.60
N ILE A 112 -11.60 17.17 2.14
CA ILE A 112 -13.03 16.89 2.36
C ILE A 112 -13.62 17.89 3.35
N GLN A 113 -12.93 18.15 4.46
CA GLN A 113 -13.39 19.11 5.47
C GLN A 113 -13.48 20.53 4.90
N ALA A 114 -12.47 20.99 4.16
CA ALA A 114 -12.48 22.30 3.51
C ALA A 114 -13.61 22.41 2.47
N ALA A 115 -13.87 21.35 1.69
CA ALA A 115 -14.97 21.34 0.73
C ALA A 115 -16.33 21.42 1.43
N LYS A 116 -16.50 20.71 2.56
CA LYS A 116 -17.70 20.74 3.38
C LYS A 116 -17.94 22.12 3.99
N GLU A 117 -16.93 22.72 4.62
CA GLU A 117 -17.01 24.07 5.19
C GLU A 117 -17.31 25.12 4.12
N ASN A 118 -16.69 25.02 2.94
CA ASN A 118 -16.99 25.91 1.83
C ASN A 118 -18.44 25.74 1.34
N SER A 119 -18.91 24.50 1.20
CA SER A 119 -20.30 24.21 0.84
C SER A 119 -21.29 24.75 1.87
N GLU A 120 -20.98 24.63 3.16
CA GLU A 120 -21.80 25.17 4.26
C GLU A 120 -21.84 26.70 4.24
N ARG A 121 -20.69 27.36 4.00
CA ARG A 121 -20.62 28.83 3.85
C ARG A 121 -21.44 29.32 2.65
N VAL A 122 -21.27 28.69 1.49
CA VAL A 122 -22.01 29.04 0.27
C VAL A 122 -23.51 28.80 0.46
N SER A 123 -23.90 27.68 1.09
CA SER A 123 -25.29 27.39 1.44
C SER A 123 -25.85 28.47 2.38
N GLY A 124 -25.16 28.76 3.49
CA GLY A 124 -25.57 29.76 4.48
C GLY A 124 -25.79 31.15 3.89
N GLN A 125 -24.98 31.57 2.92
CA GLN A 125 -25.18 32.84 2.21
C GLN A 125 -26.39 32.84 1.26
N ARG A 126 -26.72 31.69 0.67
CA ARG A 126 -27.84 31.58 -0.29
C ARG A 126 -29.20 31.39 0.37
N GLN A 127 -29.25 30.78 1.56
CA GLN A 127 -30.49 30.55 2.29
C GLN A 127 -31.36 31.80 2.53
N PRO A 128 -30.82 32.96 2.98
CA PRO A 128 -31.64 34.17 3.13
C PRO A 128 -32.21 34.65 1.79
N ALA A 129 -31.39 34.65 0.72
CA ALA A 129 -31.86 35.03 -0.61
C ALA A 129 -32.99 34.13 -1.12
N ILE A 130 -32.90 32.81 -0.88
CA ILE A 130 -33.98 31.87 -1.24
C ILE A 130 -35.23 32.14 -0.40
N LYS A 131 -35.10 32.44 0.89
CA LYS A 131 -36.23 32.76 1.77
C LYS A 131 -36.95 34.02 1.32
N ASP A 132 -36.21 35.08 0.98
CA ASP A 132 -36.76 36.35 0.51
C ASP A 132 -37.44 36.19 -0.86
N ALA A 133 -36.78 35.49 -1.79
CA ALA A 133 -37.36 35.20 -3.10
C ALA A 133 -38.61 34.30 -3.00
N TRP A 134 -38.64 33.35 -2.06
CA TRP A 134 -39.84 32.54 -1.78
C TRP A 134 -40.98 33.37 -1.21
N ALA A 135 -40.70 34.27 -0.27
CA ALA A 135 -41.70 35.16 0.30
C ALA A 135 -42.32 36.07 -0.80
N ALA A 136 -41.51 36.62 -1.69
CA ALA A 136 -41.98 37.38 -2.85
C ALA A 136 -42.83 36.50 -3.79
N TYR A 137 -42.36 35.29 -4.08
CA TYR A 137 -43.06 34.33 -4.95
C TYR A 137 -44.44 33.93 -4.41
N GLU A 138 -44.60 33.75 -3.09
CA GLU A 138 -45.90 33.52 -2.47
C GLU A 138 -46.73 34.80 -2.39
N ALA A 139 -46.14 35.98 -2.15
CA ALA A 139 -46.87 37.24 -2.13
C ALA A 139 -47.53 37.58 -3.47
N GLN A 140 -46.84 37.33 -4.59
CA GLN A 140 -47.40 37.53 -5.94
C GLN A 140 -48.63 36.64 -6.20
N ARG A 141 -48.73 35.49 -5.53
CA ARG A 141 -49.92 34.62 -5.64
C ARG A 141 -51.17 35.30 -5.09
N LEU A 142 -51.03 36.13 -4.06
CA LEU A 142 -52.14 36.79 -3.38
C LEU A 142 -52.53 38.11 -4.06
N SER A 143 -51.57 38.81 -4.64
CA SER A 143 -51.80 40.09 -5.31
C SER A 143 -51.00 40.16 -6.62
N LEU A 144 -51.71 40.07 -7.74
CA LEU A 144 -51.14 40.24 -9.07
C LEU A 144 -51.32 41.69 -9.54
N PRO A 145 -50.26 42.33 -10.07
CA PRO A 145 -50.37 43.61 -10.77
C PRO A 145 -51.44 43.60 -11.87
N SER A 146 -51.95 44.79 -12.21
CA SER A 146 -52.86 44.98 -13.34
C SER A 146 -52.19 44.70 -14.69
N GLN A 147 -50.88 44.93 -14.79
CA GLN A 147 -50.09 44.72 -16.00
C GLN A 147 -48.81 43.95 -15.65
N LEU A 148 -48.54 42.87 -16.37
CA LEU A 148 -47.41 41.99 -16.16
C LEU A 148 -46.45 42.03 -17.35
N GLU A 149 -45.17 42.15 -17.03
CA GLU A 149 -44.08 41.92 -17.96
C GLU A 149 -43.38 40.61 -17.60
N PHE A 150 -42.65 40.03 -18.55
CA PHE A 150 -41.90 38.79 -18.33
C PHE A 150 -40.92 38.85 -17.16
N ARG A 151 -40.32 40.03 -16.92
CA ARG A 151 -39.40 40.26 -15.79
C ARG A 151 -40.12 40.44 -14.45
N THR A 152 -41.38 40.86 -14.48
CA THR A 152 -42.22 41.13 -13.30
C THR A 152 -42.93 39.86 -12.82
N ILE A 153 -43.05 38.85 -13.68
CA ILE A 153 -43.47 37.51 -13.28
C ILE A 153 -42.39 36.91 -12.38
N LEU A 154 -42.76 36.50 -11.17
CA LEU A 154 -41.86 35.79 -10.27
C LEU A 154 -41.88 34.32 -10.64
N TRP A 155 -40.90 33.96 -11.45
CA TRP A 155 -40.62 32.58 -11.81
C TRP A 155 -40.14 31.80 -10.58
N PRO A 156 -40.33 30.46 -10.52
CA PRO A 156 -39.94 29.65 -9.37
C PRO A 156 -38.43 29.36 -9.39
N VAL A 157 -37.62 30.41 -9.48
CA VAL A 157 -36.16 30.38 -9.54
C VAL A 157 -35.60 31.55 -8.73
N LEU A 158 -34.41 31.37 -8.15
CA LEU A 158 -33.77 32.41 -7.32
C LEU A 158 -33.42 33.67 -8.12
N ASN A 159 -32.93 33.48 -9.35
CA ASN A 159 -32.55 34.58 -10.24
C ASN A 159 -33.60 34.67 -11.36
N PRO A 160 -34.30 35.81 -11.52
CA PRO A 160 -35.29 35.98 -12.57
C PRO A 160 -34.71 35.66 -13.95
N PRO A 161 -35.43 34.88 -14.78
CA PRO A 161 -34.95 34.55 -16.10
C PRO A 161 -34.83 35.79 -16.98
N SER A 162 -33.89 35.72 -17.90
CA SER A 162 -33.64 36.78 -18.88
C SER A 162 -33.98 36.33 -20.28
N ARG A 163 -34.39 37.30 -21.09
CA ARG A 163 -34.61 37.11 -22.52
C ARG A 163 -33.29 37.27 -23.23
N VAL A 164 -32.93 36.29 -24.03
CA VAL A 164 -31.75 36.38 -24.87
C VAL A 164 -32.23 36.58 -26.31
N PRO A 165 -31.74 37.61 -27.02
CA PRO A 165 -32.02 37.77 -28.44
C PRO A 165 -31.62 36.49 -29.20
N PRO A 166 -32.34 36.14 -30.28
CA PRO A 166 -31.93 35.01 -31.10
C PRO A 166 -30.50 35.17 -31.59
N GLN A 167 -29.68 34.11 -31.52
CA GLN A 167 -28.29 34.15 -32.01
C GLN A 167 -28.22 34.23 -33.55
N ALA A 168 -29.33 33.97 -34.24
CA ALA A 168 -29.46 34.05 -35.69
C ALA A 168 -30.69 34.89 -36.08
N PRO A 169 -30.65 35.67 -37.18
CA PRO A 169 -31.82 36.37 -37.72
C PRO A 169 -32.95 35.36 -38.02
N GLY A 170 -34.13 35.56 -37.43
CA GLY A 170 -35.27 34.63 -37.55
C GLY A 170 -35.24 33.44 -36.57
N GLY A 171 -34.27 33.38 -35.66
CA GLY A 171 -34.25 32.35 -34.60
C GLY A 171 -35.34 32.56 -33.55
N LEU A 172 -35.70 31.46 -32.86
CA LEU A 172 -36.65 31.49 -31.75
C LEU A 172 -36.08 32.25 -30.54
N LEU A 173 -36.94 32.95 -29.81
CA LEU A 173 -36.60 33.60 -28.55
C LEU A 173 -36.22 32.54 -27.49
N VAL A 174 -35.03 32.67 -26.90
CA VAL A 174 -34.54 31.73 -25.88
C VAL A 174 -34.69 32.33 -24.49
N VAL A 175 -35.38 31.60 -23.61
CA VAL A 175 -35.48 31.94 -22.19
C VAL A 175 -34.31 31.32 -21.42
N ARG A 176 -33.47 32.16 -20.81
CA ARG A 176 -32.33 31.70 -20.00
C ARG A 176 -32.65 31.81 -18.51
N GLY A 177 -32.30 30.79 -17.74
CA GLY A 177 -32.44 30.78 -16.26
C GLY A 177 -33.49 29.81 -15.73
N LEU A 178 -34.44 29.37 -16.57
CA LEU A 178 -35.44 28.35 -16.25
C LEU A 178 -34.88 26.94 -16.49
N THR A 179 -33.79 26.61 -15.79
CA THR A 179 -33.16 25.28 -15.89
C THR A 179 -33.66 24.36 -14.78
N ARG A 180 -33.56 23.05 -14.99
CA ARG A 180 -33.84 22.04 -13.96
C ARG A 180 -33.13 22.31 -12.64
N GLY A 181 -31.83 22.64 -12.72
CA GLY A 181 -31.01 22.92 -11.54
C GLY A 181 -31.55 24.12 -10.75
N ALA A 182 -31.91 25.20 -11.43
CA ALA A 182 -32.46 26.40 -10.80
C ALA A 182 -33.84 26.15 -10.17
N LEU A 183 -34.72 25.41 -10.85
CA LEU A 183 -36.03 25.03 -10.34
C LEU A 183 -35.91 24.11 -9.11
N ARG A 184 -34.98 23.15 -9.17
CA ARG A 184 -34.70 22.21 -8.07
C ARG A 184 -34.13 22.94 -6.85
N GLU A 185 -33.14 23.80 -7.06
CA GLU A 185 -32.52 24.61 -6.00
C GLU A 185 -33.56 25.50 -5.31
N PHE A 186 -34.45 26.13 -6.09
CA PHE A 186 -35.48 26.99 -5.53
C PHE A 186 -36.61 26.20 -4.85
N LEU A 187 -37.29 25.30 -5.56
CA LEU A 187 -38.51 24.63 -5.05
C LEU A 187 -38.24 23.55 -4.01
N LEU A 188 -37.10 22.88 -4.07
CA LEU A 188 -36.72 21.83 -3.12
C LEU A 188 -35.78 22.34 -2.01
N SER A 189 -35.59 23.66 -1.91
CA SER A 189 -34.80 24.22 -0.82
C SER A 189 -35.41 23.87 0.55
N PRO A 190 -34.62 23.42 1.54
CA PRO A 190 -35.11 23.17 2.89
C PRO A 190 -35.50 24.47 3.63
N THR A 191 -35.22 25.64 3.07
CA THR A 191 -35.45 26.94 3.72
C THR A 191 -36.90 27.41 3.73
N HIS A 192 -37.78 26.75 2.99
CA HIS A 192 -39.21 27.05 2.95
C HIS A 192 -40.03 25.76 2.95
N SER A 193 -41.33 25.91 3.27
CA SER A 193 -42.32 24.82 3.27
C SER A 193 -41.83 23.55 3.98
N VAL A 194 -41.21 23.71 5.16
CA VAL A 194 -40.54 22.64 5.93
C VAL A 194 -41.44 21.42 6.15
N ASP A 195 -42.75 21.65 6.32
CA ASP A 195 -43.75 20.60 6.57
C ASP A 195 -44.21 19.86 5.31
N MET A 196 -43.80 20.30 4.11
CA MET A 196 -44.19 19.68 2.85
C MET A 196 -43.08 18.79 2.29
N SER A 197 -43.44 17.57 1.89
CA SER A 197 -42.53 16.69 1.16
C SER A 197 -42.10 17.30 -0.18
N HIS A 198 -40.89 16.96 -0.66
CA HIS A 198 -40.39 17.43 -1.96
C HIS A 198 -41.37 17.15 -3.10
N ARG A 199 -42.01 15.98 -3.09
CA ARG A 199 -43.03 15.61 -4.07
C ARG A 199 -44.24 16.55 -4.02
N ALA A 200 -44.76 16.84 -2.82
CA ALA A 200 -45.90 17.73 -2.64
C ALA A 200 -45.58 19.17 -3.11
N ARG A 201 -44.35 19.65 -2.86
CA ARG A 201 -43.90 20.97 -3.34
C ARG A 201 -43.86 21.05 -4.87
N LEU A 202 -43.34 20.02 -5.54
CA LEU A 202 -43.31 19.96 -7.00
C LEU A 202 -44.71 19.84 -7.60
N GLN A 203 -45.61 19.05 -6.98
CA GLN A 203 -47.00 18.95 -7.40
C GLN A 203 -47.74 20.29 -7.27
N ALA A 204 -47.55 21.00 -6.16
CA ALA A 204 -48.12 22.34 -5.97
C ALA A 204 -47.59 23.34 -7.00
N ALA A 205 -46.28 23.30 -7.30
CA ALA A 205 -45.69 24.14 -8.34
C ALA A 205 -46.23 23.80 -9.74
N LEU A 206 -46.37 22.52 -10.08
CA LEU A 206 -46.96 22.07 -11.35
C LEU A 206 -48.41 22.55 -11.51
N LEU A 207 -49.22 22.42 -10.47
CA LEU A 207 -50.61 22.91 -10.48
C LEU A 207 -50.68 24.43 -10.67
N ARG A 208 -49.74 25.17 -10.07
CA ARG A 208 -49.65 26.62 -10.20
C ARG A 208 -49.27 27.03 -11.62
N TRP A 209 -48.24 26.40 -12.18
CA TRP A 209 -47.70 26.71 -13.51
C TRP A 209 -48.41 26.01 -14.67
N HIS A 210 -49.47 25.24 -14.38
CA HIS A 210 -50.24 24.56 -15.42
C HIS A 210 -50.85 25.59 -16.40
N PRO A 211 -50.78 25.34 -17.72
CA PRO A 211 -51.25 26.29 -18.74
C PRO A 211 -52.71 26.72 -18.54
N ASP A 212 -53.57 25.81 -18.07
CA ASP A 212 -54.98 26.11 -17.73
C ASP A 212 -55.13 27.21 -16.65
N LYS A 213 -54.27 27.20 -15.63
CA LYS A 213 -54.31 28.22 -14.56
C LYS A 213 -53.63 29.51 -14.97
N MET A 214 -52.65 29.44 -15.87
CA MET A 214 -51.96 30.63 -16.36
C MET A 214 -52.75 31.44 -17.38
N GLY A 215 -53.87 30.94 -17.93
CA GLY A 215 -54.73 31.72 -18.82
C GLY A 215 -55.10 33.11 -18.27
N LYS A 216 -55.51 33.18 -16.99
CA LYS A 216 -55.84 34.45 -16.31
C LYS A 216 -54.65 35.38 -16.09
N VAL A 217 -53.45 34.82 -15.99
CA VAL A 217 -52.21 35.60 -15.87
C VAL A 217 -51.81 36.13 -17.23
N MET A 218 -51.95 35.31 -18.29
CA MET A 218 -51.66 35.68 -19.68
C MET A 218 -52.50 36.85 -20.18
N GLU A 219 -53.78 36.95 -19.75
CA GLU A 219 -54.65 38.09 -20.05
C GLU A 219 -54.11 39.44 -19.54
N ARG A 220 -53.26 39.41 -18.49
CA ARG A 220 -52.65 40.61 -17.89
C ARG A 220 -51.24 40.86 -18.41
N VAL A 221 -50.67 39.95 -19.20
CA VAL A 221 -49.35 40.08 -19.78
C VAL A 221 -49.43 40.96 -21.01
N ILE A 222 -48.53 41.94 -21.09
CA ILE A 222 -48.43 42.81 -22.25
C ILE A 222 -48.19 42.01 -23.54
N GLU A 223 -48.81 42.42 -24.64
CA GLU A 223 -48.79 41.67 -25.91
C GLU A 223 -47.39 41.30 -26.38
N ARG A 224 -46.42 42.23 -26.27
CA ARG A 224 -45.02 42.00 -26.62
C ARG A 224 -44.36 40.85 -25.85
N ASP A 225 -44.89 40.51 -24.68
CA ASP A 225 -44.32 39.53 -23.76
C ASP A 225 -45.04 38.18 -23.77
N GLN A 226 -46.25 38.11 -24.32
CA GLN A 226 -47.11 36.92 -24.24
C GLN A 226 -46.42 35.68 -24.81
N VAL A 227 -45.82 35.77 -26.00
CA VAL A 227 -45.14 34.62 -26.63
C VAL A 227 -44.01 34.09 -25.74
N VAL A 228 -43.19 34.98 -25.16
CA VAL A 228 -42.06 34.59 -24.33
C VAL A 228 -42.50 34.03 -22.98
N VAL A 229 -43.56 34.58 -22.39
CA VAL A 229 -44.13 34.06 -21.14
C VAL A 229 -44.71 32.66 -21.39
N GLN A 230 -45.42 32.46 -22.50
CA GLN A 230 -45.99 31.17 -22.84
C GLN A 230 -44.91 30.09 -23.00
N GLU A 231 -43.82 30.40 -23.70
CA GLU A 231 -42.67 29.50 -23.82
C GLU A 231 -42.00 29.24 -22.46
N GLY A 232 -41.83 30.28 -21.64
CA GLY A 232 -41.31 30.13 -20.28
C GLY A 232 -42.16 29.20 -19.41
N VAL A 233 -43.48 29.31 -19.48
CA VAL A 233 -44.42 28.44 -18.75
C VAL A 233 -44.27 26.99 -19.22
N LYS A 234 -44.20 26.74 -20.53
CA LYS A 234 -43.98 25.38 -21.08
C LYS A 234 -42.67 24.78 -20.57
N LEU A 235 -41.59 25.55 -20.56
CA LEU A 235 -40.29 25.11 -20.04
C LEU A 235 -40.36 24.75 -18.56
N VAL A 236 -40.98 25.60 -17.73
CA VAL A 236 -41.15 25.31 -16.29
C VAL A 236 -41.94 24.03 -16.11
N VAL A 237 -43.11 23.88 -16.74
CA VAL A 237 -43.94 22.68 -16.60
C VAL A 237 -43.20 21.44 -17.05
N GLY A 238 -42.48 21.50 -18.18
CA GLY A 238 -41.68 20.39 -18.69
C GLY A 238 -40.60 19.95 -17.70
N GLU A 239 -39.80 20.90 -17.21
CA GLU A 239 -38.73 20.59 -16.25
C GLU A 239 -39.27 20.14 -14.88
N LEU A 240 -40.40 20.70 -14.42
CA LEU A 240 -41.04 20.27 -13.19
C LEU A 240 -41.61 18.84 -13.29
N ALA A 241 -42.15 18.46 -14.45
CA ALA A 241 -42.64 17.11 -14.67
C ALA A 241 -41.49 16.08 -14.61
N VAL A 242 -40.34 16.42 -15.20
CA VAL A 242 -39.14 15.58 -15.12
C VAL A 242 -38.63 15.51 -13.67
N LEU A 243 -38.54 16.63 -12.95
CA LEU A 243 -38.14 16.64 -11.54
C LEU A 243 -39.08 15.82 -10.65
N LEU A 244 -40.39 15.90 -10.89
CA LEU A 244 -41.38 15.11 -10.15
C LEU A 244 -41.14 13.61 -10.37
N ARG A 245 -40.81 13.22 -11.60
CA ARG A 245 -40.45 11.84 -11.93
C ARG A 245 -39.18 11.41 -11.21
N GLU A 246 -38.11 12.19 -11.26
CA GLU A 246 -36.84 11.92 -10.57
C GLU A 246 -37.04 11.73 -9.04
N VAL A 247 -37.81 12.63 -8.41
CA VAL A 247 -38.09 12.55 -6.96
C VAL A 247 -38.98 11.35 -6.62
N SER A 248 -39.83 10.90 -7.54
CA SER A 248 -40.70 9.75 -7.36
C SER A 248 -40.01 8.41 -7.65
N GLU A 249 -38.98 8.42 -8.48
CA GLU A 249 -38.14 7.26 -8.84
C GLU A 249 -36.87 7.15 -7.98
N GLY A 250 -36.67 8.07 -7.02
CA GLY A 250 -35.59 8.00 -6.03
C GLY A 250 -35.56 6.63 -5.32
N PRO A 251 -34.36 6.17 -4.93
CA PRO A 251 -34.09 4.76 -4.66
C PRO A 251 -35.10 4.22 -3.65
N ARG A 252 -35.82 3.17 -4.04
CA ARG A 252 -36.47 2.28 -3.07
C ARG A 252 -35.34 1.79 -2.15
N ALA A 253 -35.32 2.33 -0.94
CA ALA A 253 -34.54 1.77 0.16
C ALA A 253 -34.98 0.32 0.40
#